data_AF-A0A0F9NGR3-F1
#
_entry.id   AF-A0A0F9NGR3-F1
#
_cell.length_a   1.000
_cell.length_b   1.000
_cell.length_c   1.000
_cell.angle_alpha   90.00
_cell.angle_beta   90.00
_cell.angle_gamma   90.00
#
_symmetry.space_group_name_H-M   'P 1'
#
loop_
_entity.id
_entity.type
_entity.pdbx_description
1 polymer ?
#
loop_
_entity_poly.entity_id
_entity_poly.type
_entity_poly.pdbx_seq_one_letter_code
_entity_poly.pdbx_strand_id
1 'polypeptide(L)'
;MSFGQINPIVGDVEYNTDKIIDVIKKNPNADIIVFPEMSLVGYPLMDHILDPLMFKKNLNSIERLKTINSKSTIIVGTFTCPSEISNNFHPYYNSAVIIKEKEIIYTENKRLLPNYDIFNERRYFSFDNKFKPVKIKDVKV
;
A
#
# COMPACT_ATOMS: atom_id res chain seq x y z
N MET A 1 -12.82 3.47 -13.80
CA MET A 1 -11.52 3.27 -13.11
C MET A 1 -10.73 4.56 -13.21
N SER A 2 -9.94 4.92 -12.20
CA SER A 2 -9.04 6.08 -12.20
C SER A 2 -7.64 5.66 -11.74
N PHE A 3 -6.62 6.32 -12.28
CA PHE A 3 -5.23 6.10 -11.93
C PHE A 3 -4.74 7.27 -11.09
N GLY A 4 -4.43 7.01 -9.82
CA GLY A 4 -3.94 7.99 -8.86
C GLY A 4 -2.45 8.24 -9.02
N GLN A 5 -2.03 8.67 -10.21
CA GLN A 5 -0.64 9.02 -10.47
C GLN A 5 -0.25 10.24 -9.62
N ILE A 6 0.62 10.00 -8.64
CA ILE A 6 1.14 11.02 -7.71
C ILE A 6 2.67 10.96 -7.67
N ASN A 7 3.29 11.99 -7.11
CA ASN A 7 4.73 12.04 -6.83
C ASN A 7 4.94 12.02 -5.31
N PRO A 8 5.07 10.82 -4.68
CA PRO A 8 5.26 10.72 -3.24
C PRO A 8 6.61 11.27 -2.80
N ILE A 9 6.66 11.82 -1.58
CA ILE A 9 7.91 12.16 -0.91
C ILE A 9 8.28 10.98 0.00
N VAL A 10 9.49 10.44 -0.18
CA VAL A 10 9.98 9.31 0.63
C VAL A 10 10.01 9.69 2.11
N GLY A 11 9.33 8.91 2.94
CA GLY A 11 9.26 9.08 4.39
C GLY A 11 8.23 10.11 4.89
N ASP A 12 7.68 10.96 4.02
CA ASP A 12 6.63 11.92 4.39
C ASP A 12 5.23 11.32 4.20
N VAL A 13 4.89 10.41 5.10
CA VAL A 13 3.64 9.65 5.06
C VAL A 13 2.41 10.55 5.15
N GLU A 14 2.49 11.65 5.91
CA GLU A 14 1.37 12.58 6.08
C GLU A 14 1.07 13.32 4.77
N TYR A 15 2.09 13.90 4.14
CA TYR A 15 1.96 14.54 2.83
C TYR A 15 1.41 13.57 1.77
N ASN A 16 1.97 12.35 1.71
CA ASN A 16 1.55 11.35 0.74
C ASN A 16 0.09 10.94 0.95
N THR A 17 -0.33 10.80 2.21
CA THR A 17 -1.72 10.50 2.57
C THR A 17 -2.65 11.62 2.12
N ASP A 18 -2.27 12.88 2.34
CA ASP A 18 -3.05 14.03 1.86
C ASP A 18 -3.21 14.03 0.34
N LYS A 19 -2.12 13.74 -0.41
CA LYS A 19 -2.17 13.61 -1.87
C LYS A 19 -3.11 12.49 -2.33
N ILE A 20 -3.07 11.34 -1.68
CA ILE A 20 -3.96 10.21 -1.96
C ILE A 20 -5.42 10.63 -1.71
N ILE A 21 -5.71 11.27 -0.57
CA ILE A 21 -7.04 11.76 -0.21
C ILE A 21 -7.57 12.77 -1.23
N ASP A 22 -6.72 13.70 -1.67
CA ASP A 22 -7.09 14.69 -2.70
C ASP A 22 -7.47 14.03 -4.02
N VAL A 23 -6.72 13.02 -4.44
CA VAL A 23 -7.05 12.24 -5.64
C VAL A 23 -8.38 11.52 -5.46
N ILE A 24 -8.62 10.87 -4.32
CA ILE A 24 -9.88 10.19 -4.03
C ILE A 24 -11.06 11.17 -4.14
N LYS A 25 -10.95 12.35 -3.52
CA LYS A 25 -12.01 13.38 -3.53
C LYS A 25 -12.28 13.95 -4.92
N LYS A 26 -11.25 14.07 -5.77
CA LYS A 26 -11.38 14.55 -7.16
C LYS A 26 -11.98 13.53 -8.11
N ASN A 27 -12.12 12.28 -7.70
CA ASN A 27 -12.62 11.18 -8.52
C ASN A 27 -13.88 10.52 -7.91
N PRO A 28 -14.95 11.29 -7.56
CA PRO A 28 -16.10 10.76 -6.81
C PRO A 28 -16.91 9.71 -7.57
N ASN A 29 -16.78 9.67 -8.91
CA ASN A 29 -17.50 8.75 -9.78
C ASN A 29 -16.65 7.52 -10.17
N ALA A 30 -15.42 7.40 -9.68
CA ALA A 30 -14.58 6.26 -10.00
C ALA A 30 -14.99 5.02 -9.19
N ASP A 31 -15.14 3.88 -9.87
CA ASP A 31 -15.40 2.61 -9.19
C ASP A 31 -14.17 2.07 -8.46
N ILE A 32 -13.00 2.28 -9.05
CA ILE A 32 -11.69 1.85 -8.55
C ILE A 32 -10.72 3.01 -8.75
N ILE A 33 -9.89 3.28 -7.74
CA ILE A 33 -8.76 4.20 -7.82
C ILE A 33 -7.51 3.43 -7.40
N VAL A 34 -6.50 3.38 -8.28
CA VAL A 34 -5.26 2.65 -8.03
C VAL A 34 -4.08 3.61 -7.92
N PHE A 35 -3.28 3.46 -6.88
CA PHE A 35 -2.08 4.26 -6.64
C PHE A 35 -0.80 3.43 -6.90
N PRO A 36 0.34 4.11 -7.17
CA PRO A 36 1.63 3.44 -7.39
C PRO A 36 2.11 2.58 -6.22
N GLU A 37 3.12 1.77 -6.51
CA GLU A 37 3.88 1.01 -5.51
C GLU A 37 4.39 1.92 -4.39
N MET A 38 4.20 1.49 -3.14
CA MET A 38 4.68 2.19 -1.94
C MET A 38 4.27 3.67 -1.86
N SER A 39 3.25 4.08 -2.62
CA SER A 39 2.74 5.46 -2.72
C SER A 39 2.43 6.14 -1.37
N LEU A 40 2.06 5.37 -0.35
CA LEU A 40 1.73 5.91 0.97
C LEU A 40 2.97 6.42 1.72
N VAL A 41 4.13 5.82 1.49
CA VAL A 41 5.37 6.08 2.24
C VAL A 41 6.52 6.55 1.34
N GLY A 42 6.35 6.47 0.02
CA GLY A 42 7.35 6.74 -1.00
C GLY A 42 8.31 5.58 -1.23
N TYR A 43 8.97 5.60 -2.40
CA TYR A 43 9.86 4.53 -2.85
C TYR A 43 11.15 5.10 -3.46
N PRO A 44 12.34 4.54 -3.15
CA PRO A 44 12.58 3.45 -2.19
C PRO A 44 12.65 3.97 -0.74
N LEU A 45 12.07 3.24 0.21
CA LEU A 45 12.10 3.60 1.63
C LEU A 45 13.40 3.16 2.35
N MET A 46 14.09 2.15 1.80
CA MET A 46 15.33 1.60 2.34
C MET A 46 15.23 1.23 3.85
N ASP A 47 16.28 1.46 4.63
CA ASP A 47 16.36 1.09 6.05
C ASP A 47 15.30 1.80 6.93
N HIS A 48 14.69 2.90 6.47
CA HIS A 48 13.61 3.59 7.20
C HIS A 48 12.38 2.70 7.44
N ILE A 49 12.21 1.62 6.69
CA ILE A 49 11.14 0.65 6.94
C ILE A 49 11.26 -0.01 8.31
N LEU A 50 12.48 -0.09 8.87
CA LEU A 50 12.76 -0.71 10.17
C LEU A 50 12.49 0.24 11.35
N ASP A 51 12.19 1.51 11.09
CA ASP A 51 11.86 2.48 12.13
C ASP A 51 10.42 2.24 12.64
N PRO A 52 10.23 1.92 13.95
CA PRO A 52 8.90 1.73 14.53
C PRO A 52 7.99 2.97 14.36
N LEU A 53 8.54 4.17 14.32
CA LEU A 53 7.77 5.40 14.07
C LEU A 53 7.25 5.45 12.64
N MET A 54 8.02 4.97 11.66
CA MET A 54 7.59 4.85 10.28
C MET A 54 6.43 3.87 10.16
N PHE A 55 6.53 2.72 10.82
CA PHE A 55 5.44 1.74 10.88
C PHE A 55 4.17 2.33 11.51
N LYS A 56 4.30 3.04 12.64
CA LYS A 56 3.17 3.71 13.29
C LYS A 56 2.51 4.76 12.39
N LYS A 57 3.30 5.59 11.70
CA LYS A 57 2.80 6.59 10.74
C LYS A 57 2.06 5.92 9.58
N ASN A 58 2.60 4.84 9.04
CA ASN A 58 1.97 4.04 7.99
C ASN A 58 0.60 3.51 8.45
N LEU A 59 0.52 2.84 9.60
CA LEU A 59 -0.74 2.33 10.15
C LEU A 59 -1.78 3.43 10.36
N ASN A 60 -1.39 4.54 10.99
CA ASN A 60 -2.28 5.68 11.21
C ASN A 60 -2.83 6.25 9.89
N SER A 61 -2.01 6.21 8.84
CA SER A 61 -2.40 6.71 7.51
C SER A 61 -3.37 5.77 6.81
N ILE A 62 -3.20 4.46 6.94
CA ILE A 62 -4.19 3.47 6.48
C ILE A 62 -5.54 3.67 7.19
N GLU A 63 -5.52 3.86 8.51
CA GLU A 63 -6.75 4.16 9.28
C GLU A 63 -7.39 5.47 8.82
N ARG A 64 -6.59 6.50 8.54
CA ARG A 64 -7.09 7.76 8.00
C ARG A 64 -7.75 7.57 6.63
N LEU A 65 -7.17 6.77 5.74
CA LEU A 65 -7.75 6.46 4.42
C LEU A 65 -9.09 5.70 4.54
N LYS A 66 -9.23 4.80 5.52
CA LYS A 66 -10.50 4.13 5.82
C LYS A 66 -11.61 5.11 6.20
N THR A 67 -11.30 6.25 6.83
CA THR A 67 -12.32 7.23 7.21
C THR A 67 -12.89 8.05 6.04
N ILE A 68 -12.27 8.00 4.86
CA ILE A 68 -12.70 8.80 3.71
C ILE A 68 -14.04 8.30 3.18
N ASN A 69 -15.01 9.21 3.09
CA ASN A 69 -16.31 8.91 2.52
C ASN A 69 -16.22 8.85 0.99
N SER A 70 -15.91 7.67 0.46
CA SER A 70 -15.87 7.38 -0.97
C SER A 70 -16.62 6.09 -1.29
N LYS A 71 -17.28 6.05 -2.45
CA LYS A 71 -17.88 4.83 -3.01
C LYS A 71 -16.87 3.98 -3.80
N SER A 72 -15.70 4.54 -4.08
CA SER A 72 -14.63 3.87 -4.82
C SER A 72 -13.98 2.76 -3.99
N THR A 73 -13.55 1.69 -4.66
CA THR A 73 -12.53 0.79 -4.12
C THR A 73 -11.16 1.43 -4.31
N ILE A 74 -10.39 1.55 -3.25
CA ILE A 74 -9.11 2.26 -3.23
C ILE A 74 -7.99 1.23 -3.10
N ILE A 75 -7.02 1.23 -4.01
CA ILE A 75 -5.85 0.33 -3.98
C ILE A 75 -4.61 1.18 -3.77
N VAL A 76 -3.96 1.04 -2.61
CA VAL A 76 -2.82 1.87 -2.20
C VAL A 76 -1.59 1.00 -1.94
N GLY A 77 -0.48 1.33 -2.60
CA GLY A 77 0.82 0.73 -2.33
C GLY A 77 1.40 1.23 -1.00
N THR A 78 1.78 0.30 -0.14
CA THR A 78 2.40 0.53 1.19
C THR A 78 3.19 -0.71 1.61
N PHE A 79 3.62 -0.79 2.88
CA PHE A 79 4.14 -2.01 3.47
C PHE A 79 3.23 -2.51 4.61
N THR A 80 3.18 -3.83 4.80
CA THR A 80 2.39 -4.50 5.86
C THR A 80 3.24 -5.52 6.59
N CYS A 81 2.82 -5.98 7.77
CA CYS A 81 3.48 -7.07 8.49
C CYS A 81 2.67 -8.38 8.40
N PRO A 82 3.30 -9.56 8.44
CA PRO A 82 2.59 -10.83 8.58
C PRO A 82 1.86 -10.90 9.93
N SER A 83 0.81 -11.71 9.98
CA SER A 83 0.14 -12.08 11.24
C SER A 83 1.03 -12.95 12.14
N GLU A 84 1.99 -13.66 11.57
CA GLU A 84 2.95 -14.52 12.28
C GLU A 84 4.38 -14.13 11.89
N ILE A 85 5.19 -13.73 12.87
CA ILE A 85 6.59 -13.39 12.64
C ILE A 85 7.40 -14.69 12.58
N SER A 86 7.96 -14.97 11.40
CA SER A 86 8.96 -16.03 11.23
C SER A 86 10.34 -15.48 11.56
N ASN A 87 11.13 -16.23 12.34
CA ASN A 87 12.49 -15.84 12.75
C ASN A 87 13.50 -15.76 11.58
N ASN A 88 13.11 -16.14 10.36
CA ASN A 88 14.00 -16.25 9.21
C ASN A 88 13.79 -15.16 8.14
N PHE A 89 12.87 -14.20 8.32
CA PHE A 89 12.57 -13.19 7.31
C PHE A 89 12.34 -11.78 7.87
N HIS A 90 12.42 -10.76 7.00
CA HIS A 90 12.06 -9.38 7.36
C HIS A 90 10.59 -9.29 7.76
N PRO A 91 10.24 -8.49 8.79
CA PRO A 91 8.89 -8.46 9.33
C PRO A 91 7.88 -7.73 8.44
N TYR A 92 8.25 -7.33 7.23
CA TYR A 92 7.43 -6.52 6.34
C TYR A 92 7.31 -7.11 4.94
N TYR A 93 6.18 -6.86 4.30
CA TYR A 93 5.92 -7.09 2.88
C TYR A 93 5.76 -5.76 2.17
N ASN A 94 6.14 -5.70 0.90
CA ASN A 94 5.71 -4.66 -0.01
C ASN A 94 4.31 -5.03 -0.51
N SER A 95 3.33 -4.18 -0.28
CA SER A 95 1.93 -4.58 -0.31
C SER A 95 1.03 -3.56 -1.00
N ALA A 96 0.00 -4.05 -1.66
CA ALA A 96 -1.13 -3.26 -2.10
C ALA A 96 -2.32 -3.54 -1.16
N VAL A 97 -2.75 -2.53 -0.41
CA VAL A 97 -3.92 -2.62 0.46
C VAL A 97 -5.15 -2.15 -0.30
N ILE A 98 -6.21 -2.95 -0.28
CA ILE A 98 -7.48 -2.66 -0.94
C ILE A 98 -8.50 -2.24 0.12
N ILE A 99 -8.94 -0.98 0.05
CA ILE A 99 -9.88 -0.35 0.98
C ILE A 99 -11.22 -0.14 0.28
N LYS A 100 -12.31 -0.58 0.91
CA LYS A 100 -13.68 -0.32 0.47
C LYS A 100 -14.58 -0.23 1.68
N GLU A 101 -15.54 0.70 1.67
CA GLU A 101 -16.54 0.84 2.74
C GLU A 101 -15.91 0.94 4.15
N LYS A 102 -14.80 1.69 4.23
CA LYS A 102 -14.03 1.91 5.46
C LYS A 102 -13.29 0.69 6.02
N GLU A 103 -13.22 -0.41 5.26
CA GLU A 103 -12.53 -1.63 5.66
C GLU A 103 -11.43 -2.00 4.67
N ILE A 104 -10.40 -2.70 5.18
CA ILE A 104 -9.43 -3.37 4.32
C ILE A 104 -10.05 -4.70 3.91
N ILE A 105 -10.48 -4.81 2.65
CA ILE A 105 -11.13 -6.02 2.13
C ILE A 105 -10.12 -7.07 1.66
N TYR A 106 -8.90 -6.64 1.33
CA TYR A 106 -7.82 -7.52 0.89
C TYR A 106 -6.46 -6.80 0.95
N THR A 107 -5.40 -7.58 1.09
CA THR A 107 -4.01 -7.12 0.98
C THR A 107 -3.27 -8.09 0.08
N GLU A 108 -2.70 -7.61 -1.02
CA GLU A 108 -1.79 -8.40 -1.87
C GLU A 108 -0.35 -8.05 -1.51
N ASN A 109 0.48 -9.07 -1.27
CA ASN A 109 1.90 -8.91 -0.99
C ASN A 109 2.72 -9.20 -2.26
N LYS A 110 3.78 -8.42 -2.50
CA LYS A 110 4.68 -8.58 -3.65
C LYS A 110 5.41 -9.92 -3.56
N ARG A 111 5.37 -10.69 -4.65
CA ARG A 111 5.91 -12.06 -4.72
C ARG A 111 7.33 -12.09 -5.28
N LEU A 112 7.56 -11.30 -6.33
CA LEU A 112 8.86 -11.18 -6.96
C LEU A 112 9.54 -9.91 -6.46
N LEU A 113 10.53 -10.11 -5.59
CA LEU A 113 11.36 -9.04 -5.04
C LEU A 113 12.61 -8.87 -5.90
N PRO A 114 12.70 -7.81 -6.74
CA PRO A 114 13.91 -7.52 -7.51
C PRO A 114 15.11 -7.29 -6.57
N ASN A 115 16.23 -7.88 -6.94
CA ASN A 115 17.48 -7.83 -6.18
C ASN A 115 18.70 -7.66 -7.10
N TYR A 116 18.51 -6.87 -8.15
CA TYR A 116 19.49 -6.57 -9.20
C TYR A 116 19.48 -5.06 -9.47
N ASP A 117 20.59 -4.58 -10.05
CA ASP A 117 20.79 -3.15 -10.35
C ASP A 117 20.61 -2.28 -9.09
N ILE A 118 19.76 -1.25 -9.14
CA ILE A 118 19.49 -0.35 -8.02
C ILE A 118 18.55 -0.95 -6.95
N PHE A 119 17.96 -2.12 -7.19
CA PHE A 119 16.97 -2.73 -6.29
C PHE A 119 17.61 -3.78 -5.38
N ASN A 120 17.31 -3.68 -4.09
CA ASN A 120 17.71 -4.65 -3.06
C ASN A 120 16.49 -4.99 -2.18
N GLU A 121 15.36 -5.35 -2.78
CA GLU A 121 14.10 -5.51 -2.02
C GLU A 121 14.14 -6.68 -1.04
N ARG A 122 14.95 -7.71 -1.30
CA ARG A 122 15.11 -8.86 -0.38
C ARG A 122 15.79 -8.49 0.93
N ARG A 123 16.45 -7.33 0.99
CA ARG A 123 16.98 -6.75 2.23
C ARG A 123 15.89 -6.10 3.10
N TYR A 124 14.72 -5.79 2.55
CA TYR A 124 13.70 -5.00 3.27
C TYR A 124 12.40 -5.76 3.45
N PHE A 125 12.08 -6.65 2.51
CA PHE A 125 10.79 -7.30 2.41
C PHE A 125 10.91 -8.82 2.39
N SER A 126 9.93 -9.45 3.00
CA SER A 126 9.53 -10.82 2.72
C SER A 126 8.70 -10.89 1.45
N PHE A 127 8.62 -12.07 0.84
CA PHE A 127 7.70 -12.35 -0.26
C PHE A 127 6.57 -13.27 0.21
N ASP A 128 5.43 -13.20 -0.47
CA ASP A 128 4.33 -14.14 -0.30
C ASP A 128 4.14 -14.92 -1.61
N ASN A 129 3.89 -16.21 -1.52
CA ASN A 129 3.61 -17.06 -2.69
C ASN A 129 2.10 -17.27 -2.91
N LYS A 130 1.25 -16.72 -2.04
CA LYS A 130 -0.19 -16.76 -2.20
C LYS A 130 -0.65 -15.73 -3.21
N PHE A 131 -1.67 -16.10 -3.99
CA PHE A 131 -2.33 -15.20 -4.93
C PHE A 131 -3.80 -15.55 -4.96
N LYS A 132 -4.65 -14.54 -4.89
CA LYS A 132 -6.09 -14.69 -5.07
C LYS A 132 -6.65 -13.45 -5.77
N PRO A 133 -7.28 -13.60 -6.94
CA PRO A 133 -8.03 -12.50 -7.55
C PRO A 133 -9.10 -11.99 -6.59
N VAL A 134 -9.27 -10.67 -6.53
CA VAL A 134 -10.28 -10.00 -5.72
C VAL A 134 -11.46 -9.65 -6.60
N LYS A 135 -12.67 -9.93 -6.13
CA LYS A 135 -13.88 -9.54 -6.86
C LYS A 135 -14.25 -8.11 -6.49
N ILE A 136 -14.10 -7.17 -7.42
CA ILE A 136 -14.58 -5.80 -7.28
C ILE A 136 -15.81 -5.62 -8.16
N LYS A 137 -16.98 -5.41 -7.53
CA LYS A 137 -18.30 -5.52 -8.18
C LYS A 137 -18.47 -6.90 -8.83
N ASP A 138 -18.63 -6.95 -10.15
CA ASP A 138 -18.81 -8.19 -10.92
C ASP A 138 -17.56 -8.61 -11.71
N VAL A 139 -16.44 -7.90 -11.51
CA VAL A 139 -15.17 -8.15 -12.20
C VAL A 139 -14.16 -8.76 -11.24
N LYS A 140 -13.42 -9.78 -11.69
CA LYS A 140 -12.24 -10.30 -11.00
C LYS A 140 -11.04 -9.44 -11.38
N VAL A 141 -10.40 -8.85 -10.37
CA VAL A 141 -9.22 -7.98 -10.45
C VAL A 141 -8.06 -8.67 -9.77
#